data_AF-A0AAD8BPW7-F1
#
_entry.id   AF-A0AAD8BPW7-F1
#
_cell.length_a   1.000
_cell.length_b   1.000
_cell.length_c   1.000
_cell.angle_alpha   90.00
_cell.angle_beta   90.00
_cell.angle_gamma   90.00
#
_symmetry.space_group_name_H-M   'P 1'
#
loop_
_entity.id
_entity.type
_entity.pdbx_description
1 polymer ?
#
loop_
_entity_poly.entity_id
_entity_poly.type
_entity_poly.pdbx_seq_one_letter_code
_entity_poly.pdbx_strand_id
1 'polypeptide(L)'
;MASNSYRILRSLARELKLIYKKKDMCEVPVYAYVREQFRNFQVTGEKMCRARQEAEHLAQTYLCYLESTRKHEAVSAHYRGKGERSVESSANIVGLKLPKLYSEETAQKSPEH
;
A
#
# COMPACT_ATOMS: atom_id res chain seq x y z
N MET A 1 3.52 27.89 -7.21
CA MET A 1 3.73 26.44 -7.39
C MET A 1 3.96 25.81 -6.02
N ALA A 2 3.02 25.03 -5.46
CA ALA A 2 3.28 24.33 -4.21
C ALA A 2 4.49 23.40 -4.42
N SER A 3 5.56 23.58 -3.64
CA SER A 3 6.80 22.84 -3.84
C SER A 3 6.54 21.34 -3.78
N ASN A 4 7.19 20.57 -4.66
CA ASN A 4 7.11 19.11 -4.69
C ASN A 4 7.32 18.49 -3.30
N SER A 5 8.20 19.09 -2.50
CA SER A 5 8.52 18.73 -1.12
C SER A 5 7.29 18.77 -0.19
N TYR A 6 6.39 19.75 -0.32
CA TYR A 6 5.17 19.80 0.50
C TYR A 6 4.19 18.67 0.16
N ARG A 7 4.10 18.29 -1.11
CA ARG A 7 3.27 17.15 -1.54
C ARG A 7 3.80 15.84 -0.96
N ILE A 8 5.13 15.65 -1.00
CA ILE A 8 5.79 14.47 -0.43
C ILE A 8 5.56 14.40 1.08
N LEU A 9 5.78 15.50 1.81
CA LEU A 9 5.54 15.55 3.25
C LEU A 9 4.09 15.23 3.62
N ARG A 10 3.11 15.75 2.85
CA ARG A 10 1.69 15.45 3.07
C ARG A 10 1.35 13.99 2.77
N SER A 11 1.98 13.37 1.78
CA SER A 11 1.81 11.94 1.51
C SER A 11 2.44 11.07 2.60
N LEU A 12 3.65 11.41 3.05
CA LEU A 12 4.30 10.76 4.19
C LEU A 12 3.44 10.85 5.46
N ALA A 13 2.89 12.02 5.76
CA ALA A 13 1.99 12.21 6.89
C ALA A 13 0.74 11.31 6.81
N ARG A 14 0.20 11.09 5.60
CA ARG A 14 -0.95 10.19 5.41
C ARG A 14 -0.59 8.74 5.68
N GLU A 15 0.52 8.25 5.15
CA GLU A 15 0.98 6.88 5.40
C GLU A 15 1.31 6.67 6.89
N LEU A 16 2.00 7.62 7.53
CA LEU A 16 2.26 7.57 8.98
C LEU A 16 0.97 7.57 9.80
N LYS A 17 -0.06 8.32 9.39
CA LYS A 17 -1.36 8.34 10.07
C LYS A 17 -2.05 6.97 10.00
N LEU A 18 -1.94 6.27 8.87
CA LEU A 18 -2.50 4.92 8.72
C LEU A 18 -1.82 3.91 9.65
N ILE A 19 -0.51 4.05 9.88
CA ILE A 19 0.28 3.16 10.75
C ILE A 19 -0.01 3.45 12.23
N TYR A 20 0.18 4.69 12.67
CA TYR A 20 0.13 5.03 14.10
C TYR A 20 -1.29 5.21 14.65
N LYS A 21 -2.29 5.42 13.79
CA LYS A 21 -3.71 5.62 14.16
C LYS A 21 -3.95 6.68 15.26
N LYS A 22 -3.02 7.61 15.44
CA LYS A 22 -3.13 8.71 16.42
C LYS A 22 -3.89 9.90 15.84
N LYS A 23 -4.59 10.63 16.73
CA LYS A 23 -5.32 11.87 16.39
C LYS A 23 -4.34 13.00 16.06
N ASP A 24 -3.30 13.13 16.88
CA ASP A 24 -2.29 14.19 16.75
C ASP A 24 -0.96 13.63 16.21
N MET A 25 -0.70 13.89 14.93
CA MET A 25 0.53 13.46 14.26
C MET A 25 1.78 14.18 14.81
N CYS A 26 1.62 15.38 15.37
CA CYS A 26 2.72 16.14 15.96
C CYS A 26 3.39 15.44 17.14
N GLU A 27 2.69 14.53 17.83
CA GLU A 27 3.24 13.73 18.93
C GLU A 27 4.06 12.53 18.45
N VAL A 28 3.94 12.16 17.18
CA VAL A 28 4.70 11.03 16.64
C VAL A 28 6.13 11.50 16.38
N PRO A 29 7.13 10.93 17.08
CA PRO A 29 8.53 11.40 16.97
C PRO A 29 9.05 11.36 15.53
N VAL A 30 8.66 10.34 14.77
CA VAL A 30 9.03 10.19 13.35
C VAL A 30 8.48 11.33 12.51
N TYR A 31 7.22 11.75 12.74
CA TYR A 31 6.64 12.87 12.00
C TYR A 31 7.27 14.20 12.38
N ALA A 32 7.54 14.41 13.68
CA ALA A 32 8.25 15.60 14.17
C ALA A 32 9.64 15.73 13.53
N TYR A 33 10.40 14.63 13.49
CA TYR A 33 11.71 14.56 12.83
C TYR A 33 11.62 14.87 11.34
N VAL A 34 10.72 14.20 10.60
CA VAL A 34 10.55 14.46 9.16
C VAL A 34 10.19 15.92 8.90
N ARG A 35 9.30 16.50 9.70
CA ARG A 35 8.91 17.92 9.58
C ARG A 35 10.10 18.85 9.80
N GLU A 36 10.95 18.56 10.77
CA GLU A 36 12.17 19.34 11.04
C GLU A 36 13.17 19.26 9.89
N GLN A 37 13.43 18.05 9.37
CA GLN A 37 14.30 17.85 8.22
C GLN A 37 13.83 18.65 7.00
N PHE A 38 12.53 18.62 6.69
CA PHE A 38 11.98 19.40 5.58
C PHE A 38 12.09 20.92 5.76
N ARG A 39 12.06 21.42 7.01
CA ARG A 39 12.30 22.85 7.30
C ARG A 39 13.78 23.20 7.12
N ASN A 40 14.69 22.36 7.60
CA ASN A 40 16.13 22.60 7.51
C ASN A 40 16.60 22.67 6.05
N PHE A 41 16.13 21.76 5.20
CA PHE A 41 16.46 21.76 3.76
C PHE A 41 15.77 22.85 2.94
N GLN A 42 14.80 23.60 3.51
CA GLN A 42 14.19 24.76 2.84
C GLN A 42 15.04 26.03 2.98
N VAL A 43 15.87 26.16 4.02
CA VAL A 43 16.47 27.44 4.44
C VAL A 43 17.93 27.58 3.99
N THR A 44 18.63 26.49 3.67
CA THR A 44 20.10 26.49 3.45
C THR A 44 20.54 26.95 2.05
N GLY A 45 20.87 28.23 1.87
CA GLY A 45 21.32 28.87 0.61
C GLY A 45 22.68 28.43 0.00
N GLU A 46 22.80 28.69 -1.31
CA GLU A 46 23.99 28.75 -2.19
C GLU A 46 24.80 27.49 -2.57
N LYS A 47 24.72 26.35 -1.86
CA LYS A 47 25.18 25.01 -2.38
C LYS A 47 23.99 24.10 -2.80
N MET A 48 22.94 24.77 -3.25
CA MET A 48 21.52 24.54 -2.94
C MET A 48 20.77 23.42 -3.68
N CYS A 49 21.34 22.80 -4.71
CA CYS A 49 20.59 21.82 -5.50
C CYS A 49 20.76 20.39 -4.99
N ARG A 50 21.99 19.95 -4.70
CA ARG A 50 22.24 18.52 -4.50
C ARG A 50 21.67 17.98 -3.18
N ALA A 51 21.96 18.61 -2.05
CA ALA A 51 21.45 18.16 -0.76
C ALA A 51 19.92 18.22 -0.67
N ARG A 52 19.29 19.24 -1.28
CA ARG A 52 17.82 19.34 -1.36
C ARG A 52 17.23 18.25 -2.24
N GLN A 53 17.83 17.98 -3.39
CA GLN A 53 17.42 16.89 -4.28
C GLN A 53 17.61 15.51 -3.64
N GLU A 54 18.72 15.30 -2.93
CA GLU A 54 18.98 14.07 -2.17
C GLU A 54 17.95 13.88 -1.05
N ALA A 55 17.62 14.93 -0.30
CA ALA A 55 16.57 14.88 0.72
C ALA A 55 15.18 14.60 0.11
N GLU A 56 14.83 15.25 -1.01
CA GLU A 56 13.59 14.97 -1.74
C GLU A 56 13.55 13.52 -2.26
N HIS A 57 14.66 13.03 -2.81
CA HIS A 57 14.79 11.66 -3.29
C HIS A 57 14.63 10.65 -2.14
N LEU A 58 15.32 10.86 -1.02
CA LEU A 58 15.19 10.02 0.18
C LEU A 58 13.74 9.99 0.67
N ALA A 59 13.08 11.15 0.74
CA ALA A 59 11.69 11.22 1.17
C ALA A 59 10.74 10.49 0.20
N GLN A 60 11.00 10.54 -1.11
CA GLN A 60 10.25 9.76 -2.11
C GLN A 60 10.50 8.25 -1.95
N THR A 61 11.74 7.84 -1.71
CA THR A 61 12.11 6.43 -1.48
C THR A 61 11.39 5.88 -0.25
N TYR A 62 11.40 6.62 0.86
CA TYR A 62 10.66 6.21 2.06
C TYR A 62 9.15 6.19 1.85
N LEU A 63 8.59 7.17 1.13
CA LEU A 63 7.17 7.16 0.78
C LEU A 63 6.81 5.91 -0.04
N CYS A 64 7.60 5.61 -1.08
CA CYS A 64 7.42 4.44 -1.92
C CYS A 64 7.50 3.14 -1.09
N TYR A 65 8.46 3.07 -0.16
CA TYR A 65 8.62 1.92 0.73
C TYR A 65 7.39 1.70 1.62
N LEU A 66 6.88 2.75 2.27
CA LEU A 66 5.68 2.67 3.11
C LEU A 66 4.45 2.27 2.30
N GLU A 67 4.23 2.91 1.16
CA GLU A 67 3.10 2.59 0.27
C GLU A 67 3.17 1.14 -0.24
N SER A 68 4.37 0.69 -0.64
CA SER A 68 4.59 -0.66 -1.15
C SER A 68 4.38 -1.71 -0.06
N THR A 69 4.81 -1.43 1.17
CA THR A 69 4.59 -2.31 2.32
C THR A 69 3.09 -2.47 2.60
N ARG A 70 2.34 -1.37 2.63
CA ARG A 70 0.88 -1.40 2.82
C ARG A 70 0.16 -2.16 1.70
N LYS A 71 0.55 -1.92 0.45
CA LYS A 71 -0.02 -2.64 -0.72
C LYS A 71 0.34 -4.13 -0.66
N HIS A 72 1.58 -4.46 -0.28
CA HIS A 72 2.03 -5.83 -0.12
C HIS A 72 1.23 -6.56 0.96
N GLU A 73 0.98 -5.94 2.10
CA GLU A 73 0.12 -6.49 3.15
C GLU A 73 -1.31 -6.74 2.67
N ALA A 74 -1.88 -5.81 1.90
CA ALA A 74 -3.23 -5.97 1.34
C ALA A 74 -3.31 -7.15 0.35
N VAL A 75 -2.33 -7.25 -0.56
CA VAL A 75 -2.24 -8.36 -1.52
C VAL A 75 -1.99 -9.68 -0.78
N SER A 76 -1.07 -9.68 0.18
CA SER A 76 -0.77 -10.85 1.02
C SER A 76 -2.03 -11.29 1.78
N ALA A 77 -2.77 -10.39 2.41
CA ALA A 77 -4.01 -10.75 3.11
C ALA A 77 -5.06 -11.37 2.16
N HIS A 78 -5.15 -10.89 0.92
CA HIS A 78 -6.08 -11.41 -0.08
C HIS A 78 -5.67 -12.79 -0.61
N TYR A 79 -4.41 -12.92 -1.03
CA TYR A 79 -3.94 -14.12 -1.75
C TYR A 79 -3.23 -15.14 -0.87
N ARG A 80 -2.50 -14.70 0.16
CA ARG A 80 -1.82 -15.57 1.12
C ARG A 80 -2.83 -16.05 2.17
N GLY A 81 -3.41 -17.23 1.94
CA GLY A 81 -4.23 -17.90 2.94
C GLY A 81 -3.41 -18.18 4.22
N LYS A 82 -4.08 -18.21 5.38
CA LYS A 82 -3.47 -18.64 6.67
C LYS A 82 -3.09 -20.14 6.71
N GLY A 83 -3.37 -20.87 5.63
CA GLY A 83 -3.14 -22.31 5.44
C GLY A 83 -3.61 -22.73 4.04
N GLU A 84 -3.78 -24.02 3.81
CA GLU A 84 -4.31 -24.56 2.55
C GLU A 84 -5.80 -24.21 2.39
N ARG A 85 -6.15 -23.50 1.32
CA ARG A 85 -7.55 -23.22 0.94
C ARG A 85 -8.09 -24.39 0.10
N SER A 86 -9.40 -24.63 0.15
CA SER A 86 -10.02 -25.59 -0.77
C SER A 86 -9.79 -25.19 -2.23
N VAL A 87 -9.77 -26.19 -3.12
CA VAL A 87 -9.58 -25.98 -4.57
C VAL A 87 -10.64 -25.01 -5.11
N GLU A 88 -11.89 -25.12 -4.62
CA GLU A 88 -12.99 -24.23 -4.99
C GLU A 88 -12.81 -22.79 -4.51
N SER A 89 -12.38 -22.60 -3.25
CA SER A 89 -12.09 -21.26 -2.75
C SER A 89 -10.95 -20.62 -3.54
N SER A 90 -9.89 -21.38 -3.83
CA SER A 90 -8.74 -20.90 -4.61
C SER A 90 -9.13 -20.53 -6.05
N ALA A 91 -9.94 -21.36 -6.72
CA ALA A 91 -10.45 -21.09 -8.06
C ALA A 91 -11.27 -19.78 -8.09
N ASN A 92 -12.20 -19.61 -7.15
CA ASN A 92 -13.05 -18.43 -7.09
C ASN A 92 -12.25 -17.12 -6.88
N ILE A 93 -11.18 -17.14 -6.09
CA ILE A 93 -10.34 -15.96 -5.81
C ILE A 93 -9.64 -15.42 -7.05
N VAL A 94 -9.32 -16.29 -8.01
CA VAL A 94 -8.73 -15.92 -9.30
C VAL A 94 -9.76 -15.81 -10.43
N GLY A 95 -11.06 -15.91 -10.13
CA GLY A 95 -12.14 -15.81 -11.11
C GLY A 95 -12.40 -17.08 -11.93
N LEU A 96 -11.89 -18.23 -11.47
CA LEU A 96 -12.16 -19.54 -12.05
C LEU A 96 -13.32 -20.24 -11.33
N LYS A 97 -13.96 -21.21 -12.00
CA LYS A 97 -14.99 -22.08 -11.41
C LYS A 97 -14.60 -23.54 -11.61
N LEU A 98 -14.95 -24.40 -10.65
CA LEU A 98 -14.75 -25.83 -10.86
C LEU A 98 -15.74 -26.36 -11.89
N PRO A 99 -15.30 -27.29 -12.75
CA PRO A 99 -16.22 -28.04 -13.59
C PRO A 99 -17.18 -28.84 -12.71
N LYS A 100 -18.44 -28.93 -13.14
CA LYS A 100 -19.43 -29.79 -12.49
C LYS A 100 -18.99 -31.24 -12.71
N LEU A 101 -18.76 -31.97 -11.62
CA LEU A 101 -18.53 -33.40 -11.69
C LEU A 101 -19.83 -34.09 -12.14
N TYR A 102 -19.72 -35.06 -13.03
CA TYR A 102 -20.85 -35.87 -13.45
C TYR A 102 -21.43 -36.60 -12.22
N SER A 103 -22.71 -36.36 -11.95
CA SER A 103 -23.49 -37.03 -10.91
C SER A 103 -24.78 -37.53 -11.55
N GLU A 104 -25.20 -38.76 -11.24
CA GLU A 104 -26.32 -39.46 -11.91
C GLU A 104 -27.64 -38.65 -11.88
N GLU A 105 -27.78 -37.72 -10.93
CA GLU A 105 -28.91 -36.79 -10.80
C GLU A 105 -28.96 -35.70 -11.90
N THR A 106 -27.82 -35.38 -12.53
CA THR A 106 -27.76 -34.40 -13.63
C THR A 106 -28.18 -34.98 -14.98
N ALA A 107 -28.26 -36.31 -15.11
CA ALA A 107 -28.71 -36.99 -16.32
C ALA A 107 -30.25 -37.05 -16.43
N GLN A 108 -30.97 -37.01 -15.31
CA GLN A 108 -32.44 -37.14 -15.26
C GLN A 108 -33.20 -35.83 -15.53
N LYS A 109 -32.49 -34.71 -15.75
CA LYS A 109 -33.07 -33.37 -15.97
C LYS A 109 -32.84 -32.78 -17.36
N SER A 110 -32.43 -33.58 -18.35
CA SER A 110 -32.52 -33.17 -19.75
C SER A 110 -33.86 -33.63 -20.34
N PRO A 111 -34.92 -32.79 -20.36
CA PRO A 111 -36.03 -33.04 -21.25
C PRO A 111 -35.54 -32.82 -22.69
N GLU A 112 -35.62 -33.89 -23.48
CA GLU A 112 -35.61 -33.81 -24.93
C GLU A 112 -36.70 -32.82 -25.38
N HIS A 113 -36.34 -31.76 -26.09
CA HIS A 113 -37.16 -31.08 -27.10
C HIS A 113 -36.24 -30.37 -28.09
#